data_AF-A0A507QYZ6-F1
#
_entry.id   AF-A0A507QYZ6-F1
#
_cell.length_a   1.000
_cell.length_b   1.000
_cell.length_c   1.000
_cell.angle_alpha   90.00
_cell.angle_beta   90.00
_cell.angle_gamma   90.00
#
_symmetry.space_group_name_H-M   'P 1'
#
loop_
_entity.id
_entity.type
_entity.pdbx_description
1 polymer ?
#
loop_
_entity_poly.entity_id
_entity_poly.type
_entity_poly.pdbx_seq_one_letter_code
_entity_poly.pdbx_strand_id
1 'polypeptide(L)' 'MSQKALTPVHFFSHGSMMMLGEESQPADYWKKCGDKALANGIKGVVMMGAHWGCVGNNKIEVSMKPSA' A
#
# COMPACT_ATOMS: atom_id res chain seq x y z
N MET A 1 -28.32 3.59 13.64
CA MET A 1 -27.33 2.78 12.90
C MET A 1 -26.00 3.52 12.96
N SER A 2 -24.97 2.95 13.61
CA SER A 2 -23.63 3.56 13.59
C SER A 2 -23.03 3.41 12.20
N GLN A 3 -22.61 4.51 11.58
CA GLN A 3 -22.03 4.48 10.24
C GLN A 3 -20.67 3.79 10.31
N LYS A 4 -20.52 2.70 9.55
CA LYS A 4 -19.27 1.93 9.50
C LYS A 4 -18.17 2.85 8.96
N ALA A 5 -17.12 3.06 9.75
CA ALA A 5 -15.98 3.87 9.32
C ALA A 5 -15.38 3.29 8.02
N LEU A 6 -15.07 4.16 7.07
CA LEU A 6 -14.43 3.76 5.82
C LEU A 6 -13.02 3.25 6.10
N THR A 7 -12.59 2.25 5.33
CA THR A 7 -11.20 1.79 5.34
C THR A 7 -10.28 2.96 4.91
N PRO A 8 -9.17 3.21 5.63
CA PRO A 8 -8.30 4.34 5.32
C PRO A 8 -7.64 4.19 3.94
N VAL A 9 -7.50 5.31 3.24
CA VAL A 9 -6.76 5.43 1.99
C VAL A 9 -5.52 6.28 2.27
N HIS A 10 -4.36 5.80 1.82
CA HIS A 10 -3.10 6.51 1.95
C HIS A 10 -2.48 6.76 0.58
N PHE A 11 -1.96 7.97 0.39
CA PHE A 11 -1.16 8.33 -0.77
C PHE A 11 0.25 8.65 -0.29
N PHE A 12 1.22 7.89 -0.78
CA PHE A 12 2.61 7.97 -0.31
C PHE A 12 3.55 8.36 -1.44
N SER A 13 4.59 9.11 -1.11
CA SER A 13 5.80 9.13 -1.94
C SER A 13 6.54 7.81 -1.74
N HIS A 14 6.84 7.09 -2.83
CA HIS A 14 7.55 5.81 -2.76
C HIS A 14 9.05 5.96 -2.45
N GLY A 15 9.56 7.20 -2.42
CA GLY A 15 10.96 7.50 -2.15
C GLY A 15 11.94 6.91 -3.17
N SER A 16 13.21 6.87 -2.82
CA SER A 16 14.22 6.12 -3.58
C SER A 16 14.43 4.74 -2.94
N MET A 17 15.15 3.86 -3.65
CA MET A 17 15.53 2.54 -3.13
C MET A 17 16.34 2.63 -1.82
N MET A 18 16.95 3.80 -1.53
CA MET A 18 17.70 4.02 -0.29
C MET A 18 16.84 3.87 0.96
N MET A 19 15.52 4.10 0.88
CA MET A 19 14.63 3.90 2.03
C MET A 19 14.53 2.45 2.52
N LEU A 20 15.05 1.47 1.76
CA LEU A 20 15.12 0.08 2.20
C LEU A 20 16.31 -0.22 3.12
N GLY A 21 17.38 0.58 3.03
CA GLY A 21 18.63 0.36 3.75
C GLY A 21 18.89 1.36 4.88
N GLU A 22 18.20 2.50 4.86
CA GLU A 22 18.42 3.59 5.81
C GLU A 22 17.14 3.89 6.60
N GLU A 23 17.31 4.15 7.89
CA GLU A 23 16.22 4.68 8.72
C GLU A 23 15.74 6.00 8.14
N SER A 24 14.42 6.13 7.98
CA SER A 24 13.83 7.33 7.42
C SER A 24 12.42 7.57 7.96
N GLN A 25 12.10 8.84 8.18
CA GLN A 25 10.77 9.23 8.67
C GLN A 25 9.61 8.75 7.77
N PRO A 26 9.73 8.72 6.42
CA PRO A 26 8.71 8.11 5.58
C PRO A 26 8.50 6.62 5.85
N ALA A 27 9.58 5.85 6.03
CA ALA A 27 9.51 4.42 6.33
C ALA A 27 8.80 4.16 7.68
N ASP A 28 9.11 4.96 8.71
CA ASP A 28 8.43 4.88 10.01
C ASP A 28 6.93 5.13 9.89
N TYR A 29 6.53 6.10 9.06
CA TYR A 29 5.12 6.40 8.83
C TYR A 29 4.42 5.25 8.09
N TRP A 30 5.05 4.66 7.08
CA TRP A 30 4.52 3.50 6.36
C TRP A 30 4.31 2.33 7.31
N LYS A 31 5.28 2.06 8.18
CA LYS A 31 5.18 1.03 9.22
C LYS A 31 3.98 1.29 10.13
N LYS A 32 3.80 2.53 10.61
CA LYS A 32 2.66 2.91 11.45
C LYS A 32 1.31 2.66 10.77
N CYS A 33 1.20 2.88 9.46
CA CYS A 33 0.00 2.54 8.68
C CYS A 33 -0.24 1.03 8.64
N GLY A 34 0.82 0.24 8.37
CA GLY A 34 0.75 -1.22 8.36
C GLY A 34 0.36 -1.81 9.73
N ASP A 35 0.99 -1.36 10.81
CA ASP A 35 0.69 -1.79 12.18
C ASP A 35 -0.78 -1.53 12.54
N LYS A 36 -1.31 -0.37 12.15
CA LYS A 36 -2.74 -0.04 12.35
C LYS A 36 -3.65 -0.93 11.53
N ALA A 37 -3.30 -1.23 10.28
CA ALA A 37 -4.10 -2.12 9.43
C ALA A 37 -4.18 -3.53 10.04
N LEU A 38 -3.06 -4.05 10.57
CA LEU A 38 -3.02 -5.32 11.28
C LEU A 38 -3.88 -5.29 12.55
N ALA A 39 -3.73 -4.25 13.39
CA ALA A 39 -4.51 -4.10 14.62
C ALA A 39 -6.02 -4.00 14.39
N ASN A 40 -6.46 -3.52 13.21
CA ASN A 40 -7.86 -3.43 12.82
C ASN A 40 -8.36 -4.66 12.02
N GLY A 41 -7.53 -5.70 11.86
CA GLY A 41 -7.92 -6.92 11.17
C GLY A 41 -8.25 -6.72 9.68
N ILE A 42 -7.57 -5.78 9.01
CA ILE A 42 -7.73 -5.55 7.57
C ILE A 42 -7.32 -6.83 6.81
N LYS A 43 -8.22 -7.31 5.94
CA LYS A 43 -8.08 -8.62 5.26
C LYS A 43 -7.22 -8.56 3.99
N GLY A 44 -7.03 -7.38 3.43
CA GLY A 44 -6.30 -7.20 2.19
C GLY A 44 -5.99 -5.73 1.93
N VAL A 45 -4.96 -5.50 1.12
CA VAL A 45 -4.52 -4.17 0.70
C VAL A 45 -4.49 -4.15 -0.81
N VAL A 46 -5.09 -3.11 -1.40
CA VAL A 46 -4.86 -2.75 -2.80
C VAL A 46 -3.74 -1.72 -2.82
N MET A 47 -2.59 -2.10 -3.36
CA MET A 47 -1.50 -1.15 -3.62
C MET A 47 -1.65 -0.62 -5.04
N MET A 48 -1.18 0.59 -5.33
CA MET A 48 -1.10 1.17 -6.68
C MET A 48 0.19 1.99 -6.74
N GLY A 49 0.94 1.90 -7.85
CA GLY A 49 2.21 2.60 -8.03
C GLY A 49 2.23 3.44 -9.30
N ALA A 50 2.89 4.60 -9.24
CA ALA A 50 3.03 5.49 -10.39
C ALA A 50 3.84 4.88 -11.54
N HIS A 51 4.84 4.04 -11.20
CA HIS A 51 5.75 3.40 -12.16
C HIS A 51 5.54 1.89 -12.23
N TRP A 52 4.31 1.39 -12.06
CA TRP A 52 4.04 -0.02 -12.30
C TRP A 52 4.30 -0.32 -13.78
N GLY A 53 5.42 -0.99 -14.04
CA GLY A 53 5.84 -1.41 -15.37
C GLY A 53 4.86 -2.44 -15.92
N CYS A 54 3.82 -1.96 -16.60
CA CYS A 54 2.89 -2.79 -17.36
C CYS A 54 3.46 -3.03 -18.76
N VAL A 55 3.17 -4.20 -19.35
CA VAL A 55 3.57 -4.46 -20.74
C VAL A 55 2.60 -3.76 -21.69
N GLY A 56 3.13 -2.84 -22.50
CA GLY A 56 2.37 -2.11 -23.52
C GLY A 56 1.76 -0.79 -23.03
N ASN A 57 1.08 -0.08 -23.93
CA ASN A 57 0.59 1.28 -23.68
C ASN A 57 -0.80 1.29 -23.03
N ASN A 58 -0.99 2.18 -22.04
CA ASN A 58 -2.27 2.44 -21.37
C ASN A 58 -2.93 1.16 -20.82
N LYS A 59 -2.18 0.41 -20.02
CA LYS A 59 -2.62 -0.87 -19.42
C LYS A 59 -2.68 -0.81 -17.91
N ILE A 60 -3.56 -1.64 -17.35
CA ILE A 60 -3.63 -1.98 -15.93
C ILE A 60 -3.42 -3.49 -15.84
N GLU A 61 -2.40 -3.90 -15.11
CA GLU A 61 -2.18 -5.30 -14.75
C GLU A 61 -2.53 -5.50 -13.28
N VAL A 62 -3.27 -6.57 -13.00
CA VAL A 62 -3.68 -6.94 -11.65
C VAL A 62 -3.10 -8.31 -11.34
N SER A 63 -2.29 -8.37 -10.29
CA SER A 63 -1.81 -9.63 -9.73
C SER A 63 -2.47 -9.87 -8.39
N MET A 64 -2.98 -11.08 -8.20
CA MET A 64 -3.54 -11.53 -6.94
C MET A 64 -3.11 -12.97 -6.67
N LYS A 65 -3.06 -13.36 -5.39
CA LYS A 65 -2.82 -14.76 -5.03
C LYS A 65 -4.03 -15.59 -5.53
N PRO A 66 -3.85 -16.58 -6.45
CA PRO A 66 -4.96 -17.25 -7.11
C PRO A 66 -5.91 -18.05 -6.19
N SER A 67 -5.45 -18.40 -4.99
CA SER A 67 -6.17 -19.27 -4.03
C SER A 67 -6.40 -18.60 -2.66
N ALA A 68 -6.43 -17.26 -2.63
CA ALA A 68 -6.76 -16.50 -1.41
C ALA A 68 -8.27 -16.46 -1.16
#